data_AF-A0A7C7R7Y8-F1
#
_entry.id   AF-A0A7C7R7Y8-F1
#
_cell.length_a   1.000
_cell.length_b   1.000
_cell.length_c   1.000
_cell.angle_alpha   90.00
_cell.angle_beta   90.00
_cell.angle_gamma   90.00
#
_symmetry.space_group_name_H-M   'P 1'
#
loop_
_entity.id
_entity.type
_entity.pdbx_description
1 polymer ?
#
loop_
_entity_poly.entity_id
_entity_poly.type
_entity_poly.pdbx_seq_one_letter_code
_entity_poly.pdbx_strand_id
1 'polypeptide(L)'
;MTIRFVCTDCGRKLRADDRYAGANVKCPRCAAKLVVPGGARAGPEEPAAEQIDAEPQQALRFGGYRAKDEGLDMTPMVDVTFLLLIFFMVTAAFHLQKAIEVPAPQQEEESTQARTREEIEQDDDYIIVEVKPDNSIFVEDREAPSEQELLALLREYREQRSSLMVFADEEALHEKVVMALDAGNAVGIEDIRLATVSEDDY
;
A
#
# COMPACT_ATOMS: atom_id res chain seq x y z
N MET A 1 -56.29 -29.04 46.42
CA MET A 1 -55.30 -29.75 47.27
C MET A 1 -54.07 -28.87 47.45
N THR A 2 -53.09 -29.22 48.31
CA THR A 2 -51.84 -28.43 48.40
C THR A 2 -50.67 -29.19 47.79
N ILE A 3 -50.00 -28.56 46.82
CA ILE A 3 -48.83 -29.08 46.12
C ILE A 3 -47.60 -28.67 46.91
N ARG A 4 -46.72 -29.62 47.24
CA ARG A 4 -45.44 -29.37 47.91
C ARG A 4 -44.31 -29.61 46.92
N PHE A 5 -43.42 -28.64 46.77
CA PHE A 5 -42.30 -28.70 45.84
C PHE A 5 -41.09 -27.93 46.39
N VAL A 6 -39.92 -28.06 45.76
CA VAL A 6 -38.69 -27.40 46.19
C VAL A 6 -38.25 -26.36 45.16
N CYS A 7 -37.72 -25.24 45.63
CA CYS A 7 -37.06 -24.27 44.77
C CYS A 7 -35.72 -24.84 44.29
N THR A 8 -35.51 -24.86 42.97
CA THR A 8 -34.30 -25.35 42.32
C THR A 8 -33.06 -24.51 42.62
N ASP A 9 -33.23 -23.22 42.91
CA ASP A 9 -32.09 -22.30 43.10
C ASP A 9 -31.58 -22.21 44.54
N CYS A 10 -32.45 -22.41 45.54
CA CYS A 10 -32.06 -22.28 46.96
C CYS A 10 -32.44 -23.47 47.85
N GLY A 11 -33.03 -24.52 47.27
CA GLY A 11 -33.42 -25.74 47.97
C GLY A 11 -34.55 -25.58 49.00
N ARG A 12 -35.21 -24.42 49.09
CA ARG A 12 -36.29 -24.19 50.07
C ARG A 12 -37.54 -24.99 49.66
N LYS A 13 -38.13 -25.70 50.62
CA LYS A 13 -39.42 -26.41 50.48
C LYS A 13 -40.57 -25.39 50.50
N LEU A 14 -41.40 -25.37 49.46
CA LEU A 14 -42.53 -24.47 49.27
C LEU A 14 -43.84 -25.27 49.15
N ARG A 15 -44.95 -24.60 49.42
CA ARG A 15 -46.30 -25.16 49.31
C ARG A 15 -47.19 -24.17 48.58
N ALA A 16 -47.94 -24.63 47.59
CA ALA A 16 -48.91 -23.83 46.87
C ALA A 16 -50.25 -24.56 46.79
N ASP A 17 -51.33 -23.81 46.66
CA ASP A 17 -52.66 -24.36 46.41
C ASP A 17 -52.75 -24.86 44.95
N ASP A 18 -53.54 -25.92 44.72
CA ASP A 18 -53.73 -26.57 43.41
C ASP A 18 -54.25 -25.61 42.33
N ARG A 19 -54.88 -24.50 42.72
CA ARG A 19 -55.26 -23.43 41.78
C ARG A 19 -54.08 -22.73 41.10
N TYR A 20 -52.89 -22.83 41.67
CA TYR A 20 -51.67 -22.24 41.13
C TYR A 20 -50.81 -23.24 40.36
N ALA A 21 -51.32 -24.45 40.10
CA ALA A 21 -50.59 -25.45 39.33
C ALA A 21 -50.33 -24.96 37.89
N GLY A 22 -49.07 -25.00 37.44
CA GLY A 22 -48.63 -24.41 36.18
C GLY A 22 -48.38 -22.89 36.21
N ALA A 23 -48.68 -22.19 37.32
CA ALA A 23 -48.42 -20.76 37.44
C ALA A 23 -46.98 -20.45 37.90
N ASN A 24 -46.47 -19.29 37.47
CA ASN A 24 -45.18 -18.75 37.89
C ASN A 24 -45.30 -18.02 39.23
N VAL A 25 -44.60 -18.51 40.25
CA VAL A 25 -44.53 -17.91 41.59
C VAL A 25 -43.09 -17.53 41.94
N LYS A 26 -42.89 -16.55 42.83
CA LYS A 26 -41.54 -16.15 43.30
C LYS A 26 -41.19 -16.84 44.60
N CYS A 27 -39.95 -17.31 44.71
CA CYS A 27 -39.45 -17.87 45.96
C CYS A 27 -39.24 -16.77 47.03
N PRO A 28 -39.80 -16.88 48.23
CA PRO A 28 -39.63 -15.89 49.30
C PRO A 28 -38.22 -15.89 49.93
N ARG A 29 -37.30 -16.79 49.50
CA ARG A 29 -35.92 -16.83 50.00
C ARG A 29 -34.92 -16.17 49.05
N CYS A 30 -34.97 -16.52 47.77
CA CYS A 30 -34.00 -16.09 46.77
C CYS A 30 -34.63 -15.24 45.66
N ALA A 31 -35.92 -14.93 45.75
CA ALA A 31 -36.70 -14.20 44.75
C ALA A 31 -36.78 -14.85 43.34
N ALA A 32 -36.23 -16.05 43.15
CA ALA A 32 -36.26 -16.75 41.86
C ALA A 32 -37.69 -17.09 41.43
N LYS A 33 -37.96 -16.99 40.11
CA LYS A 33 -39.24 -17.33 39.50
C LYS A 33 -39.27 -18.84 39.22
N LEU A 34 -40.28 -19.51 39.73
CA LEU A 34 -40.41 -20.96 39.64
C LEU A 34 -41.87 -21.35 39.37
N VAL A 35 -42.06 -22.46 38.66
CA VAL A 35 -43.38 -22.96 38.28
C VAL A 35 -43.85 -23.97 39.31
N VAL A 36 -45.09 -23.86 39.77
CA VAL A 36 -45.70 -24.87 40.65
C VAL A 36 -45.96 -26.15 39.85
N PRO A 37 -45.38 -27.30 40.21
CA PRO A 37 -45.57 -28.54 39.46
C PRO A 37 -46.94 -29.17 39.78
N GLY A 38 -47.86 -29.20 38.81
CA GLY A 38 -49.11 -29.96 38.93
C GLY A 38 -50.12 -29.73 37.81
N GLY A 39 -50.85 -30.80 37.47
CA GLY A 39 -52.19 -30.77 36.86
C GLY A 39 -52.32 -30.44 35.38
N ALA A 40 -52.17 -31.44 34.50
CA ALA A 40 -52.68 -31.39 33.14
C ALA A 40 -54.20 -31.16 33.12
N ARG A 41 -54.66 -30.11 32.42
CA ARG A 41 -56.03 -30.04 31.90
C ARG A 41 -55.96 -30.24 30.39
N ALA A 42 -56.67 -31.26 29.93
CA ALA A 42 -56.84 -31.64 28.52
C ALA A 42 -57.67 -30.60 27.74
N GLY A 43 -57.33 -30.42 26.47
CA GLY A 43 -58.07 -29.73 25.40
C GLY A 43 -57.66 -30.33 24.04
N PRO A 44 -58.53 -30.33 23.02
CA PRO A 44 -59.01 -31.56 22.36
C PRO A 44 -58.18 -32.08 21.17
N GLU A 45 -58.41 -33.36 20.87
CA GLU A 45 -57.84 -34.20 19.80
C GLU A 45 -58.05 -33.65 18.38
N GLU A 46 -57.02 -33.84 17.54
CA GLU A 46 -57.00 -33.59 16.09
C GLU A 46 -57.94 -34.54 15.33
N PRO A 47 -58.56 -34.11 14.20
CA PRO A 47 -58.87 -35.02 13.11
C PRO A 47 -57.68 -35.11 12.15
N ALA A 48 -57.38 -36.35 11.76
CA ALA A 48 -56.29 -36.68 10.86
C ALA A 48 -56.60 -36.34 9.38
N ALA A 49 -55.54 -35.87 8.73
CA ALA A 49 -55.14 -36.07 7.33
C ALA A 49 -55.91 -35.37 6.18
N GLU A 50 -55.23 -34.40 5.56
CA GLU A 50 -55.02 -34.44 4.10
C GLU A 50 -53.60 -33.94 3.79
N GLN A 51 -52.78 -34.82 3.21
CA GLN A 51 -51.41 -34.55 2.82
C GLN A 51 -51.41 -33.78 1.49
N ILE A 52 -51.00 -32.53 1.54
CA ILE A 52 -50.63 -31.76 0.35
C ILE A 52 -49.11 -31.73 0.36
N ASP A 53 -48.50 -32.45 -0.59
CA ASP A 53 -47.06 -32.47 -0.82
C ASP A 53 -46.62 -31.10 -1.34
N ALA A 54 -46.39 -30.16 -0.43
CA ALA A 54 -45.68 -28.93 -0.71
C ALA A 54 -44.26 -29.07 -0.14
N GLU A 55 -43.27 -28.85 -1.01
CA GLU A 55 -41.85 -28.79 -0.69
C GLU A 55 -41.58 -28.10 0.66
N PRO A 56 -40.64 -28.59 1.49
CA PRO A 56 -40.31 -27.91 2.73
C PRO A 56 -39.65 -26.57 2.37
N GLN A 57 -40.45 -25.50 2.31
CA GLN A 57 -39.94 -24.15 2.45
C GLN A 57 -39.19 -24.14 3.77
N GLN A 58 -37.87 -24.13 3.67
CA GLN A 58 -36.96 -24.02 4.79
C GLN A 58 -37.32 -22.72 5.51
N ALA A 59 -38.12 -22.84 6.57
CA ALA A 59 -38.29 -21.78 7.52
C ALA A 59 -36.90 -21.57 8.11
N LEU A 60 -36.19 -20.56 7.61
CA LEU A 60 -34.98 -20.01 8.21
C LEU A 60 -35.36 -19.58 9.63
N ARG A 61 -35.22 -20.51 10.57
CA ARG A 61 -35.25 -20.21 11.98
C ARG A 61 -33.98 -19.42 12.24
N PHE A 62 -34.13 -18.10 12.28
CA PHE A 62 -33.16 -17.21 12.86
C PHE A 62 -33.06 -17.55 14.35
N GLY A 63 -32.22 -18.54 14.66
CA GLY A 63 -31.77 -18.82 16.00
C GLY A 63 -31.13 -17.55 16.53
N GLY A 64 -31.71 -16.97 17.58
CA GLY A 64 -31.13 -15.82 18.25
C GLY A 64 -29.70 -16.15 18.63
N TYR A 65 -28.74 -15.41 18.05
CA TYR A 65 -27.36 -15.44 18.44
C TYR A 65 -27.30 -15.08 19.93
N ARG A 66 -27.21 -16.10 20.79
CA ARG A 66 -26.58 -15.90 22.09
C ARG A 66 -25.13 -15.63 21.76
N ALA A 67 -24.76 -14.35 21.70
CA ALA A 67 -23.38 -13.92 21.72
C ALA A 67 -22.75 -14.55 22.98
N LYS A 68 -22.04 -15.66 22.78
CA LYS A 68 -20.92 -15.96 23.65
C LYS A 68 -19.96 -14.80 23.40
N ASP A 69 -19.47 -14.18 24.47
CA ASP A 69 -18.21 -13.46 24.43
C ASP A 69 -17.13 -14.47 24.08
N GLU A 70 -17.02 -14.78 22.79
CA GLU A 70 -15.85 -15.38 22.19
C GLU A 70 -14.83 -14.24 22.18
N GLY A 71 -13.82 -14.37 23.04
CA GLY A 71 -12.82 -13.32 23.23
C GLY A 71 -12.28 -12.84 21.89
N LEU A 72 -12.06 -11.53 21.76
CA LEU A 72 -11.57 -10.91 20.53
C LEU A 72 -10.39 -11.70 19.95
N ASP A 73 -10.61 -12.36 18.82
CA ASP A 73 -9.54 -13.00 18.07
C ASP A 73 -8.61 -11.89 17.57
N MET A 74 -7.43 -11.82 18.19
CA MET A 74 -6.39 -10.85 17.84
C MET A 74 -5.64 -11.25 16.57
N THR A 75 -5.80 -12.49 16.12
CA THR A 75 -5.17 -13.06 14.92
C THR A 75 -5.36 -12.21 13.66
N PRO A 76 -6.58 -11.77 13.29
CA PRO A 76 -6.76 -10.85 12.15
C PRO A 76 -6.12 -9.47 12.36
N MET A 77 -6.04 -8.97 13.60
CA MET A 77 -5.43 -7.68 13.88
C MET A 77 -3.90 -7.73 13.72
N VAL A 78 -3.29 -8.83 14.15
CA VAL A 78 -1.85 -9.08 13.99
C VAL A 78 -1.50 -9.32 12.52
N ASP A 79 -2.33 -10.05 11.76
CA ASP A 79 -2.09 -10.31 10.34
C ASP A 79 -2.09 -9.02 9.50
N VAL A 80 -3.08 -8.14 9.70
CA VAL A 80 -3.13 -6.84 8.99
C VAL A 80 -1.90 -5.98 9.30
N THR A 81 -1.46 -5.93 10.56
CA THR A 81 -0.27 -5.16 10.92
C THR A 81 1.02 -5.79 10.38
N PHE A 82 1.11 -7.12 10.33
CA PHE A 82 2.25 -7.83 9.76
C PHE A 82 2.37 -7.62 8.24
N LEU A 83 1.25 -7.70 7.51
CA LEU A 83 1.20 -7.41 6.08
C LEU A 83 1.64 -5.97 5.77
N LEU A 84 1.23 -5.00 6.60
CA LEU A 84 1.66 -3.60 6.46
C LEU A 84 3.16 -3.44 6.72
N LEU A 85 3.73 -4.09 7.75
CA LEU A 85 5.17 -4.03 8.03
C LEU A 85 6.00 -4.63 6.90
N ILE A 86 5.59 -5.77 6.32
CA ILE A 86 6.26 -6.36 5.16
C ILE A 86 6.18 -5.41 3.97
N PHE A 87 5.01 -4.85 3.68
CA PHE A 87 4.84 -3.90 2.59
C PHE A 87 5.75 -2.68 2.76
N PHE A 88 5.80 -2.07 3.95
CA PHE A 88 6.70 -0.96 4.24
C PHE A 88 8.19 -1.33 4.15
N MET A 89 8.59 -2.49 4.66
CA MET A 89 9.98 -2.96 4.57
C MET A 89 10.41 -3.17 3.12
N VAL A 90 9.58 -3.83 2.32
CA VAL A 90 9.86 -4.11 0.91
C VAL A 90 9.85 -2.82 0.10
N THR A 91 8.86 -1.94 0.28
CA THR A 91 8.80 -0.64 -0.42
C THR A 91 9.94 0.29 -0.01
N ALA A 92 10.37 0.28 1.25
CA ALA A 92 11.55 1.02 1.70
C ALA A 92 12.84 0.51 1.04
N ALA A 93 12.99 -0.81 0.87
CA ALA A 93 14.15 -1.39 0.18
C ALA A 93 14.22 -0.95 -1.30
N PHE A 94 13.08 -0.81 -1.97
CA PHE A 94 13.03 -0.30 -3.34
C PHE A 94 13.26 1.21 -3.44
N HIS A 95 13.08 1.97 -2.34
CA HIS A 95 13.33 3.41 -2.33
C HIS A 95 14.82 3.77 -2.39
N LEU A 96 15.73 2.88 -1.99
CA LEU A 96 17.18 3.13 -2.04
C LEU A 96 17.80 2.95 -3.43
N GLN A 97 17.08 2.39 -4.41
CA GLN A 97 17.64 2.11 -5.75
C GLN A 97 17.40 3.24 -6.77
N LYS A 98 16.85 4.39 -6.34
CA LYS A 98 16.67 5.59 -7.18
C LYS A 98 17.41 6.82 -6.63
N ALA A 99 18.57 6.61 -6.02
CA ALA A 99 19.55 7.68 -5.90
C ALA A 99 20.46 7.54 -7.13
N ILE A 100 20.24 8.40 -8.13
CA ILE A 100 21.37 8.77 -8.99
C ILE A 100 22.34 9.44 -8.00
N GLU A 101 23.45 8.78 -7.69
CA GLU A 101 24.59 9.41 -7.02
C GLU A 101 25.13 10.45 -8.00
N VAL A 102 24.45 11.59 -8.10
CA VAL A 102 25.06 12.80 -8.63
C VAL A 102 25.96 13.25 -7.49
N PRO A 103 27.29 13.10 -7.57
CA PRO A 103 28.15 13.79 -6.62
C PRO A 103 27.76 15.26 -6.70
N ALA A 104 27.24 15.80 -5.59
CA ALA A 104 27.13 17.24 -5.49
C ALA A 104 28.54 17.79 -5.75
N PRO A 105 28.71 18.74 -6.68
CA PRO A 105 30.00 19.39 -6.81
C PRO A 105 30.34 19.90 -5.40
N GLN A 106 31.50 19.51 -4.90
CA GLN A 106 32.04 20.06 -3.67
C GLN A 106 32.07 21.58 -3.87
N GLN A 107 31.01 22.26 -3.41
CA GLN A 107 31.09 23.66 -3.03
C GLN A 107 31.89 23.68 -1.72
N GLU A 108 33.18 23.34 -1.83
CA GLU A 108 34.14 23.89 -0.91
C GLU A 108 34.46 25.28 -1.46
N GLU A 109 33.87 26.25 -0.75
CA GLU A 109 34.19 27.65 -0.78
C GLU A 109 35.71 27.85 -0.93
N GLU A 110 36.11 28.55 -2.00
CA GLU A 110 37.24 29.49 -2.11
C GLU A 110 37.80 29.50 -3.54
N SER A 111 37.30 30.42 -4.35
CA SER A 111 38.12 31.16 -5.33
C SER A 111 39.10 30.32 -6.18
N THR A 112 38.67 29.23 -6.77
CA THR A 112 39.33 28.70 -7.96
C THR A 112 38.53 29.18 -9.15
N GLN A 113 39.12 30.14 -9.85
CA GLN A 113 38.77 30.64 -11.17
C GLN A 113 37.88 29.65 -11.91
N ALA A 114 36.68 30.11 -12.32
CA ALA A 114 35.94 29.44 -13.38
C ALA A 114 36.96 29.12 -14.47
N ARG A 115 37.26 27.82 -14.65
CA ARG A 115 38.01 27.41 -15.83
C ARG A 115 37.13 27.84 -16.98
N THR A 116 37.59 28.83 -17.74
CA THR A 116 36.88 29.32 -18.91
C THR A 116 36.60 28.11 -19.81
N ARG A 117 35.49 28.13 -20.56
CA ARG A 117 35.16 27.12 -21.57
C ARG A 117 36.37 26.68 -22.40
N GLU A 118 37.27 27.63 -22.70
CA GLU A 118 38.55 27.47 -23.39
C GLU A 118 39.58 26.55 -22.69
N GLU A 119 39.60 26.45 -21.36
CA GLU A 119 40.50 25.54 -20.62
C GLU A 119 39.94 24.11 -20.54
N ILE A 120 38.62 23.97 -20.63
CA ILE A 120 37.94 22.67 -20.62
C ILE A 120 37.92 22.06 -22.04
N GLU A 121 37.79 22.90 -23.08
CA GLU A 121 38.02 22.53 -24.48
C GLU A 121 39.46 22.07 -24.76
N GLN A 122 40.42 22.44 -23.89
CA GLN A 122 41.82 22.00 -23.97
C GLN A 122 42.10 20.69 -23.25
N ASP A 123 41.17 20.17 -22.44
CA ASP A 123 41.28 18.82 -21.88
C ASP A 123 40.82 17.82 -22.95
N ASP A 124 41.78 17.23 -23.66
CA ASP A 124 41.60 16.24 -24.73
C ASP A 124 40.86 14.95 -24.30
N ASP A 125 40.37 14.87 -23.07
CA ASP A 125 39.74 13.69 -22.47
C ASP A 125 38.19 13.73 -22.52
N TYR A 126 37.60 14.90 -22.79
CA TYR A 126 36.14 15.07 -22.86
C TYR A 126 35.61 15.15 -24.30
N ILE A 127 34.49 14.49 -24.55
CA ILE A 127 33.65 14.71 -25.72
C ILE A 127 32.65 15.81 -25.35
N ILE A 128 32.64 16.89 -26.12
CA ILE A 128 31.80 18.06 -25.88
C ILE A 128 30.53 17.94 -26.71
N VAL A 129 29.39 17.95 -26.02
CA VAL A 129 28.05 18.00 -26.62
C VAL A 129 27.40 19.30 -26.22
N GLU A 130 26.96 20.07 -27.20
CA GLU A 130 26.29 21.35 -27.00
C GLU A 130 24.83 21.26 -27.42
N VAL A 131 23.94 21.70 -26.53
CA VAL A 131 22.51 21.84 -26.81
C VAL A 131 22.19 23.32 -26.84
N LYS A 132 21.93 23.83 -28.04
CA LYS A 132 21.65 25.24 -28.30
C LYS A 132 20.20 25.60 -27.95
N PRO A 133 19.88 26.91 -27.79
CA PRO A 133 18.51 27.37 -27.50
C PRO A 133 17.50 27.02 -28.61
N ASP A 134 17.96 26.85 -29.85
CA ASP A 134 17.13 26.39 -30.98
C ASP A 134 16.86 24.87 -30.98
N ASN A 135 17.31 24.15 -29.94
CA ASN A 135 17.20 22.70 -29.79
C ASN A 135 18.03 21.87 -30.78
N SER A 136 18.98 22.52 -31.46
CA SER A 136 20.01 21.80 -32.22
C SER A 136 21.06 21.23 -31.27
N ILE A 137 21.51 20.01 -31.58
CA ILE A 137 22.53 19.30 -30.81
C ILE A 137 23.80 19.26 -31.65
N PHE A 138 24.92 19.64 -31.06
CA PHE A 138 26.24 19.58 -31.68
C PHE A 138 27.16 18.67 -30.88
N VAL A 139 28.04 17.94 -31.56
CA VAL A 139 29.11 17.12 -30.97
C VAL A 139 30.42 17.53 -31.62
N GLU A 140 31.35 18.14 -30.88
CA GLU A 140 32.66 18.58 -31.41
C GLU A 140 32.49 19.32 -32.78
N ASP A 141 31.65 20.35 -32.79
CA ASP A 141 31.28 21.16 -33.97
C ASP A 141 30.43 20.48 -35.07
N ARG A 142 30.06 19.20 -34.92
CA ARG A 142 29.19 18.48 -35.88
C ARG A 142 27.74 18.44 -35.41
N GLU A 143 26.83 18.90 -36.25
CA GLU A 143 25.40 18.86 -35.96
C GLU A 143 24.86 17.43 -35.97
N ALA A 144 24.04 17.09 -34.97
CA ALA A 144 23.41 15.79 -34.78
C ALA A 144 21.87 15.96 -34.66
N PRO A 145 21.14 16.09 -35.78
CA PRO A 145 19.70 16.35 -35.76
C PRO A 145 18.85 15.16 -35.27
N SER A 146 19.40 13.94 -35.31
CA SER A 146 18.72 12.72 -34.89
C SER A 146 19.50 11.97 -33.80
N GLU A 147 18.79 11.24 -32.94
CA GLU A 147 19.39 10.40 -31.89
C GLU A 147 20.36 9.37 -32.48
N GLN A 148 20.06 8.85 -33.67
CA GLN A 148 20.90 7.86 -34.35
C GLN A 148 22.24 8.47 -34.79
N GLU A 149 22.22 9.71 -35.29
CA GLU A 149 23.43 10.44 -35.65
C GLU A 149 24.24 10.83 -34.42
N LEU A 150 23.57 11.27 -33.34
CA LEU A 150 24.22 11.56 -32.07
C LEU A 150 24.96 10.33 -31.53
N LEU A 151 24.32 9.16 -31.52
CA LEU A 151 24.94 7.89 -31.13
C LEU A 151 26.12 7.51 -32.05
N ALA A 152 26.03 7.79 -33.35
CA ALA A 152 27.11 7.50 -34.28
C ALA A 152 28.33 8.38 -34.02
N LEU A 153 28.14 9.69 -33.84
CA LEU A 153 29.20 10.65 -33.51
C LEU A 153 29.84 10.33 -32.16
N LEU A 154 29.03 10.06 -31.14
CA LEU A 154 29.55 9.70 -29.81
C LEU A 154 30.36 8.40 -29.85
N ARG A 155 29.97 7.40 -30.65
CA ARG A 155 30.76 6.17 -30.83
C ARG A 155 32.10 6.43 -31.52
N GLU A 156 32.12 7.32 -32.52
CA GLU A 156 33.33 7.72 -33.24
C GLU A 156 34.35 8.36 -32.29
N TYR A 157 33.90 9.32 -31.46
CA TYR A 157 34.79 10.00 -30.51
C TYR A 157 35.12 9.17 -29.26
N ARG A 158 34.26 8.21 -28.89
CA ARG A 158 34.52 7.30 -27.76
C ARG A 158 35.71 6.37 -27.97
N GLU A 159 36.19 6.19 -29.21
CA GLU A 159 37.44 5.47 -29.45
C GLU A 159 38.67 6.22 -28.91
N GLN A 160 38.57 7.53 -28.72
CA GLN A 160 39.67 8.41 -28.34
C GLN A 160 39.49 9.01 -26.94
N ARG A 161 38.25 9.21 -26.49
CA ARG A 161 37.91 9.91 -25.24
C ARG A 161 36.93 9.09 -24.40
N SER A 162 37.05 9.15 -23.08
CA SER A 162 36.24 8.34 -22.15
C SER A 162 35.23 9.12 -21.31
N SER A 163 35.23 10.45 -21.40
CA SER A 163 34.36 11.32 -20.60
C SER A 163 33.47 12.17 -21.50
N LEU A 164 32.25 12.48 -21.06
CA LEU A 164 31.29 13.31 -21.78
C LEU A 164 31.02 14.59 -21.00
N MET A 165 31.11 15.73 -21.67
CA MET A 165 30.64 17.00 -21.14
C MET A 165 29.47 17.51 -21.98
N VAL A 166 28.32 17.70 -21.34
CA VAL A 166 27.12 18.25 -21.97
C VAL A 166 26.98 19.71 -21.52
N PHE A 167 27.07 20.64 -22.47
CA PHE A 167 26.69 22.03 -22.29
C PHE A 167 25.25 22.20 -22.74
N ALA A 168 24.38 22.58 -21.82
CA ALA A 168 22.99 22.89 -22.12
C ALA A 168 22.71 24.37 -21.88
N ASP A 169 22.12 25.02 -22.88
CA ASP A 169 21.57 26.36 -22.73
C ASP A 169 20.34 26.33 -21.81
N GLU A 170 20.05 27.44 -21.11
CA GLU A 170 18.88 27.57 -20.24
C GLU A 170 17.55 27.45 -21.02
N GLU A 171 17.53 27.88 -22.27
CA GLU A 171 16.33 27.82 -23.13
C GLU A 171 16.17 26.46 -23.83
N ALA A 172 17.15 25.57 -23.74
CA ALA A 172 17.09 24.25 -24.37
C ALA A 172 15.97 23.38 -23.77
N LEU A 173 15.26 22.65 -24.63
CA LEU A 173 14.26 21.69 -24.17
C LEU A 173 14.91 20.60 -23.35
N HIS A 174 14.37 20.36 -22.15
CA HIS A 174 14.84 19.30 -21.26
C HIS A 174 14.88 17.92 -21.94
N GLU A 175 13.93 17.64 -22.84
CA GLU A 175 13.91 16.41 -23.65
C GLU A 175 15.19 16.22 -24.46
N LYS A 176 15.76 17.29 -25.03
CA LYS A 176 16.99 17.24 -25.82
C LYS A 176 18.22 17.01 -24.95
N VAL A 177 18.26 17.64 -23.79
CA VAL A 177 19.34 17.43 -22.82
C VAL A 177 19.35 15.99 -22.32
N VAL A 178 18.17 15.45 -21.98
CA VAL A 178 18.04 14.04 -21.57
C VAL A 178 18.44 13.10 -22.71
N MET A 179 18.04 13.39 -23.95
CA MET A 179 18.44 12.62 -25.13
C MET A 179 19.97 12.58 -25.28
N ALA A 180 20.69 13.68 -25.02
CA ALA A 180 22.14 13.70 -25.05
C ALA A 180 22.79 12.86 -23.93
N LEU A 181 22.23 12.91 -22.73
CA LEU A 181 22.69 12.09 -21.60
C LEU A 181 22.45 10.60 -21.84
N ASP A 182 21.26 10.24 -22.34
CA ASP A 182 20.89 8.87 -22.67
C ASP A 182 21.77 8.33 -23.81
N ALA A 183 22.07 9.15 -24.82
CA ALA A 183 22.97 8.76 -25.90
C ALA A 183 24.39 8.49 -25.38
N GLY A 184 24.92 9.31 -24.47
CA GLY A 184 26.20 9.07 -23.80
C GLY A 184 26.24 7.76 -23.03
N ASN A 185 25.19 7.50 -22.25
CA ASN A 185 25.05 6.27 -21.48
C ASN A 185 24.93 5.04 -22.40
N ALA A 186 24.15 5.13 -23.49
CA ALA A 186 23.98 4.06 -24.47
C ALA A 186 25.27 3.71 -25.23
N VAL A 187 26.20 4.67 -25.36
CA VAL A 187 27.54 4.41 -25.88
C VAL A 187 28.46 3.82 -24.81
N GLY A 188 28.10 3.89 -23.53
CA GLY A 188 28.86 3.33 -22.41
C GLY A 188 29.94 4.28 -21.91
N ILE A 189 29.65 5.58 -21.90
CA ILE A 189 30.46 6.60 -21.22
C ILE A 189 30.03 6.62 -19.74
N GLU A 190 31.01 6.49 -18.84
CA GLU A 190 30.76 6.38 -17.40
C GLU A 190 30.85 7.74 -16.66
N ASP A 191 31.78 8.62 -17.06
CA ASP A 191 31.90 9.98 -16.51
C ASP A 191 31.15 10.96 -17.42
N ILE A 192 29.94 11.33 -17.02
CA ILE A 192 29.09 12.30 -17.73
C ILE A 192 28.89 13.52 -16.82
N ARG A 193 29.29 14.70 -17.32
CA ARG A 193 29.12 15.99 -16.63
C ARG A 193 28.17 16.87 -17.39
N LEU A 194 27.32 17.58 -16.66
CA LEU A 194 26.39 18.57 -17.20
C LEU A 194 26.81 19.95 -16.71
N ALA A 195 26.96 20.88 -17.64
CA ALA A 195 27.17 22.29 -17.38
C ALA A 195 26.08 23.11 -18.07
N THR A 196 25.59 24.13 -17.38
CA THR A 196 24.65 25.10 -17.95
C THR A 196 25.43 26.29 -18.47
N VAL A 197 25.18 26.70 -19.70
CA VAL A 197 25.77 27.91 -20.29
C VAL A 197 24.69 28.99 -20.27
N SER A 198 25.00 30.14 -19.68
CA SER A 198 24.16 31.33 -19.70
C SER A 198 24.63 32.28 -20.81
N GLU A 199 23.74 33.15 -21.31
CA GLU A 199 24.00 34.13 -22.40
C GLU A 199 25.25 35.01 -22.20
N ASP A 200 25.81 35.07 -20.98
CA ASP A 200 27.04 35.80 -20.67
C ASP A 200 28.34 35.13 -21.21
N ASP A 201 28.27 33.90 -21.73
CA ASP A 201 29.43 33.10 -22.21
C ASP A 201 29.57 33.02 -23.75
N TYR A 202 28.87 33.88 -24.51
CA TYR A 202 28.95 33.96 -26.00
C TYR A 202 29.66 35.22 -26.53
#